data_AF-A0A961YH62-F1
#
_entry.id   AF-A0A961YH62-F1
#
_cell.length_a   1.000
_cell.length_b   1.000
_cell.length_c   1.000
_cell.angle_alpha   90.00
_cell.angle_beta   90.00
_cell.angle_gamma   90.00
#
_symmetry.space_group_name_H-M   'P 1'
#
loop_
_entity.id
_entity.type
_entity.pdbx_description
1 polymer ?
#
loop_
_entity_poly.entity_id
_entity_poly.type
_entity_poly.pdbx_seq_one_letter_code
_entity_poly.pdbx_strand_id
1 'polypeptide(L)' 'MTVLEDGKVFVGGSGQPEYVQLPFANRHGLITGATGTGKTVTLQ' A
#
# COMPACT_ATOMS: atom_id res chain seq x y z
N MET A 1 9.99 -2.56 -16.27
CA MET A 1 10.48 -1.97 -14.99
C MET A 1 9.72 -2.67 -13.88
N THR A 2 10.44 -3.32 -12.97
CA THR A 2 9.83 -4.07 -11.87
C THR A 2 9.33 -3.09 -10.81
N VAL A 3 8.12 -3.30 -10.29
CA VAL A 3 7.52 -2.47 -9.22
C VAL A 3 7.99 -2.86 -7.82
N LEU A 4 8.89 -3.83 -7.73
CA LEU A 4 9.45 -4.30 -6.47
C LEU A 4 10.78 -3.60 -6.25
N GLU A 5 10.84 -2.84 -5.16
CA GLU A 5 12.04 -2.16 -4.71
C GLU A 5 12.49 -2.74 -3.37
N ASP A 6 13.79 -2.94 -3.22
CA ASP A 6 14.34 -3.49 -1.98
C ASP A 6 14.02 -2.58 -0.78
N GLY A 7 13.70 -3.19 0.36
CA GLY A 7 13.35 -2.45 1.56
C GLY A 7 11.98 -1.77 1.56
N LYS A 8 11.11 -2.03 0.57
CA LYS A 8 9.82 -1.34 0.40
C LYS A 8 8.65 -2.28 0.10
N VAL A 9 7.46 -1.86 0.53
CA VAL A 9 6.17 -2.49 0.19
C VAL A 9 5.46 -1.60 -0.82
N PHE A 10 5.10 -2.16 -1.97
CA PHE A 10 4.30 -1.47 -2.98
C PHE A 10 2.84 -1.35 -2.51
N VAL A 11 2.26 -0.15 -2.59
CA VAL A 11 0.89 0.13 -2.11
C VAL A 11 -0.07 0.50 -3.24
N GLY A 12 0.43 1.11 -4.32
CA GLY A 12 -0.40 1.55 -5.44
C GLY A 12 0.31 2.58 -6.30
N GLY A 13 -0.44 3.34 -7.09
CA GLY A 13 0.13 4.39 -7.93
C GLY A 13 -0.74 5.64 -8.03
N SER A 14 -0.08 6.79 -8.05
CA SER A 14 -0.71 8.12 -8.18
C SER A 14 0.01 8.96 -9.24
N GLY A 15 0.27 8.37 -10.40
CA GLY A 15 1.14 8.93 -11.45
C GLY A 15 2.60 8.46 -11.35
N GLN A 16 3.00 7.97 -10.17
CA GLN A 16 4.20 7.17 -9.94
C GLN A 16 3.89 6.02 -8.97
N PRO A 17 4.75 4.98 -8.87
CA PRO A 17 4.63 3.94 -7.84
C PRO A 17 4.76 4.52 -6.43
N GLU A 18 3.85 4.13 -5.55
CA GLU A 18 3.82 4.55 -4.15
C GLU A 18 4.17 3.39 -3.22
N TYR A 19 4.97 3.68 -2.20
CA TYR A 19 5.57 2.67 -1.33
C TYR A 19 5.53 3.05 0.14
N VAL A 20 5.50 2.03 1.00
CA VAL A 20 5.81 2.15 2.43
C VAL A 20 7.17 1.52 2.68
N GLN A 21 8.06 2.20 3.41
CA GLN A 21 9.34 1.62 3.81
C GLN A 21 9.11 0.50 4.83
N LEU A 22 9.82 -0.63 4.70
CA LEU A 22 9.66 -1.79 5.60
C LEU A 22 9.69 -1.43 7.10
N PRO A 23 10.56 -0.52 7.60
CA PRO A 23 10.56 -0.11 9.01
C PRO A 23 9.29 0.63 9.48
N PHE A 24 8.43 1.06 8.56
CA PHE A 24 7.15 1.71 8.87
C PHE A 24 5.96 0.78 8.65
N ALA A 25 6.11 -0.30 7.86
CA ALA A 25 5.06 -1.27 7.60
C ALA A 25 4.68 -2.13 8.81
N ASN A 26 5.54 -2.19 9.83
CA ASN A 26 5.29 -2.88 11.11
C ASN A 26 4.49 -2.05 12.12
N ARG A 27 4.07 -0.83 11.77
CA ARG A 27 3.24 0.03 12.62
C ARG A 27 1.77 -0.28 12.39
N HIS A 28 0.93 -0.03 13.39
CA HIS A 28 -0.52 -0.12 13.23
C HIS A 28 -0.99 0.86 12.15
N GLY A 29 -1.59 0.33 11.09
CA GLY A 29 -2.19 1.10 10.01
C GLY A 29 -3.72 1.19 10.14
N LEU A 30 -4.32 2.15 9.44
CA LEU A 30 -5.77 2.31 9.35
C LEU A 30 -6.18 2.36 7.87
N ILE A 31 -7.02 1.42 7.44
CA ILE A 31 -7.68 1.44 6.13
C ILE A 31 -9.15 1.76 6.38
N THR A 32 -9.63 2.88 5.83
CA THR A 32 -11.00 3.37 6.00
C THR A 32 -11.58 3.84 4.66
N GLY A 33 -12.90 4.01 4.61
CA GLY A 33 -13.65 4.40 3.40
C GLY A 33 -15.10 3.93 3.43
N ALA A 34 -15.94 4.47 2.55
CA ALA A 34 -17.35 4.07 2.42
C ALA A 34 -17.52 2.64 1.87
N THR A 35 -18.75 2.15 1.83
CA THR A 35 -19.06 0.87 1.16
C THR A 35 -18.71 0.95 -0.31
N GLY A 36 -18.09 -0.10 -0.86
CA GLY A 36 -17.72 -0.15 -2.27
C GLY A 36 -16.39 0.53 -2.64
N THR A 37 -15.65 1.11 -1.69
CA THR A 37 -14.37 1.81 -1.98
C THR A 37 -13.14 0.88 -2.00
N GLY A 38 -13.33 -0.43 -2.11
CA GLY A 38 -12.22 -1.37 -2.31
C GLY A 38 -11.43 -1.80 -1.07
N LYS A 39 -11.84 -1.45 0.16
CA LYS A 39 -11.11 -1.83 1.41
C LYS A 39 -10.75 -3.32 1.50
N THR A 40 -11.65 -4.22 1.09
CA THR A 40 -11.40 -5.67 1.09
C THR A 40 -10.32 -6.05 0.08
N VAL A 41 -10.39 -5.50 -1.13
CA VAL A 41 -9.40 -5.76 -2.19
C VAL A 41 -8.03 -5.21 -1.79
N THR A 42 -7.96 -4.10 -1.05
CA THR A 42 -6.72 -3.54 -0.51
C THR A 42 -6.05 -4.45 0.55
N LEU A 43 -6.81 -5.33 1.21
CA LEU A 43 -6.32 -6.19 2.30
C LEU A 43 -6.00 -7.64 1.89
N GLN A 44 -6.39 -8.07 0.69
CA GLN A 44 -6.21 -9.44 0.18
C GLN A 44 -4.89 -9.58 -0.58
#